data_AF-A0A643FDX8-F1
#
_entry.id   AF-A0A643FDX8-F1
#
_cell.length_a   1.000
_cell.length_b   1.000
_cell.length_c   1.000
_cell.angle_alpha   90.00
_cell.angle_beta   90.00
_cell.angle_gamma   90.00
#
_symmetry.space_group_name_H-M   'P 1'
#
loop_
_entity.id
_entity.type
_entity.pdbx_description
1 polymer ?
#
loop_
_entity_poly.entity_id
_entity_poly.type
_entity_poly.pdbx_seq_one_letter_code
_entity_poly.pdbx_strand_id
1 'polypeptide(L)'
;MHTHISSDAIETTAVPAWLAEVMARPPVNPAPRLRRTAPLATDLDMGALLRFKSLMAQERQPVQVARMCFDREYAYERIATAHASAHDPLRRLALELFQAYHVRDLLAAAVAAGN
;
A
#
# COMPACT_ATOMS: atom_id res chain seq x y z
N MET A 1 60.93 -17.75 -18.30
CA MET A 1 60.63 -16.39 -17.80
C MET A 1 59.15 -16.33 -17.50
N HIS A 2 58.79 -16.49 -16.23
CA HIS A 2 57.40 -16.55 -15.75
C HIS A 2 56.96 -15.14 -15.32
N THR A 3 55.79 -14.69 -15.75
CA THR A 3 55.08 -13.59 -15.11
C THR A 3 53.76 -14.11 -14.59
N HIS A 4 53.70 -14.23 -13.26
CA HIS A 4 52.52 -14.56 -12.48
C HIS A 4 51.46 -13.45 -12.65
N ILE A 5 50.23 -13.83 -12.97
CA ILE A 5 49.08 -12.95 -12.84
C ILE A 5 48.59 -13.07 -11.39
N SER A 6 48.68 -11.96 -10.64
CA SER A 6 48.29 -11.89 -9.24
C SER A 6 46.78 -11.94 -9.14
N SER A 7 46.28 -12.99 -8.49
CA SER A 7 44.88 -13.19 -8.14
C SER A 7 44.60 -12.40 -6.87
N ASP A 8 44.31 -11.10 -7.00
CA ASP A 8 43.88 -10.30 -5.86
C ASP A 8 42.39 -10.51 -5.55
N ALA A 9 42.17 -10.62 -4.25
CA ALA A 9 40.96 -10.98 -3.54
C ALA A 9 39.66 -10.40 -4.13
N ILE A 10 38.63 -11.25 -4.21
CA ILE A 10 37.25 -10.80 -4.28
C ILE A 10 36.96 -10.14 -2.93
N GLU A 11 37.13 -8.82 -2.91
CA GLU A 11 36.79 -7.95 -1.80
C GLU A 11 35.34 -8.25 -1.40
N THR A 12 35.17 -8.64 -0.15
CA THR A 12 33.86 -8.89 0.45
C THR A 12 33.01 -7.64 0.22
N THR A 13 31.94 -7.76 -0.58
CA THR A 13 30.92 -6.74 -0.79
C THR A 13 30.28 -6.40 0.55
N ALA A 14 30.92 -5.49 1.28
CA ALA A 14 30.34 -4.85 2.43
C ALA A 14 29.19 -4.00 1.92
N VAL A 15 27.99 -4.28 2.43
CA VAL A 15 26.79 -3.51 2.11
C VAL A 15 27.10 -2.04 2.40
N PRO A 16 26.96 -1.13 1.41
CA PRO A 16 27.26 0.28 1.61
C PRO A 16 26.45 0.85 2.78
N ALA A 17 27.06 1.67 3.62
CA ALA A 17 26.41 2.23 4.82
C ALA A 17 25.10 2.99 4.50
N TRP A 18 24.99 3.58 3.31
CA TRP A 18 23.76 4.24 2.86
C TRP A 18 22.61 3.24 2.62
N LEU A 19 22.92 2.01 2.21
CA LEU A 19 21.92 0.95 2.01
C LEU A 19 21.48 0.36 3.36
N ALA A 20 22.41 0.25 4.32
CA ALA A 20 22.09 -0.12 5.70
C ALA A 20 21.15 0.90 6.36
N GLU A 21 21.36 2.19 6.14
CA GLU A 21 20.46 3.26 6.61
C GLU A 21 19.06 3.13 5.98
N VAL A 22 18.97 2.88 4.67
CA VAL A 22 17.68 2.65 3.99
C VAL A 22 16.95 1.43 4.55
N MET A 23 17.67 0.35 4.86
CA MET A 23 17.10 -0.87 5.44
C MET A 23 16.81 -0.76 6.95
N ALA A 24 17.52 0.14 7.66
CA ALA A 24 17.36 0.39 9.08
C ALA A 24 16.25 1.40 9.40
N ARG A 25 15.71 2.09 8.39
CA ARG A 25 14.51 2.92 8.59
C ARG A 25 13.38 2.01 9.08
N PRO A 26 12.93 2.15 10.34
CA PRO A 26 11.74 1.44 10.78
C PRO A 26 10.59 1.88 9.87
N PRO A 27 9.64 0.98 9.53
CA PRO A 27 8.42 1.42 8.86
C PRO A 27 7.83 2.52 9.74
N VAL A 28 7.79 3.75 9.20
CA VAL A 28 7.06 4.83 9.85
C VAL A 28 5.63 4.34 9.87
N ASN A 29 5.23 3.82 11.02
CA ASN A 29 3.85 3.51 11.30
C ASN A 29 3.31 4.77 11.98
N PRO A 30 2.77 5.74 11.23
CA PRO A 30 2.03 6.80 11.87
C PRO A 30 0.86 6.10 12.58
N ALA A 31 0.87 6.14 13.91
CA ALA A 31 -0.28 5.70 14.69
C ALA A 31 -1.54 6.29 14.02
N PRO A 32 -2.61 5.50 13.79
CA PRO A 32 -3.76 5.97 13.05
C PRO A 32 -4.34 7.14 13.82
N ARG A 33 -4.04 8.36 13.36
CA ARG A 33 -4.80 9.54 13.75
C ARG A 33 -6.15 9.31 13.09
N LEU A 34 -7.04 8.66 13.82
CA LEU A 34 -8.46 8.57 13.49
C LEU A 34 -9.00 9.99 13.51
N ARG A 35 -8.66 10.80 12.50
CA ARG A 35 -9.43 11.97 12.11
C ARG A 35 -10.76 11.39 11.69
N ARG A 36 -11.68 11.37 12.66
CA ARG A 36 -13.06 10.93 12.49
C ARG A 36 -13.73 11.89 11.53
N THR A 37 -13.52 11.65 10.25
CA THR A 37 -14.27 12.27 9.17
C THR A 37 -15.68 11.68 9.25
N ALA A 38 -16.68 12.54 9.25
CA ALA A 38 -18.08 12.12 9.25
C ALA A 38 -18.31 11.12 8.10
N PRO A 39 -19.19 10.13 8.27
CA PRO A 39 -19.47 9.17 7.21
C PRO A 39 -20.16 9.92 6.07
N LEU A 40 -19.38 10.31 5.08
CA LEU A 40 -19.90 10.53 3.75
C LEU A 40 -20.11 9.14 3.19
N ALA A 41 -21.30 8.59 3.47
CA ALA A 41 -21.84 7.42 2.81
C ALA A 41 -22.06 7.78 1.33
N THR A 42 -20.97 7.87 0.58
CA THR A 42 -20.97 7.41 -0.79
C THR A 42 -20.75 5.92 -0.66
N ASP A 43 -21.78 5.14 -0.96
CA ASP A 43 -21.82 3.70 -0.74
C ASP A 43 -20.64 3.02 -1.42
N LEU A 44 -19.57 2.81 -0.66
CA LEU A 44 -18.56 1.83 -1.01
C LEU A 44 -19.28 0.49 -1.07
N ASP A 45 -19.30 -0.12 -2.26
CA ASP A 45 -19.92 -1.43 -2.43
C ASP A 45 -19.28 -2.42 -1.46
N MET A 46 -20.02 -2.79 -0.41
CA MET A 46 -19.59 -3.76 0.59
C MET A 46 -19.31 -5.11 -0.05
N GLY A 47 -20.00 -5.45 -1.15
CA GLY A 47 -19.70 -6.62 -1.96
C GLY A 47 -18.30 -6.56 -2.56
N ALA A 48 -17.91 -5.43 -3.14
CA ALA A 48 -16.56 -5.21 -3.65
C ALA A 48 -15.50 -5.29 -2.54
N LEU A 49 -15.75 -4.70 -1.36
CA LEU A 49 -14.82 -4.77 -0.23
C LEU A 49 -14.64 -6.20 0.31
N LEU A 50 -15.72 -6.98 0.38
CA LEU A 50 -15.64 -8.39 0.80
C LEU A 50 -14.92 -9.25 -0.25
N ARG A 51 -15.19 -9.04 -1.54
CA ARG A 51 -14.44 -9.70 -2.64
C ARG A 51 -12.96 -9.36 -2.56
N PHE A 52 -12.63 -8.09 -2.35
CA PHE A 52 -11.25 -7.63 -2.20
C PHE A 52 -10.55 -8.29 -1.01
N LYS A 53 -11.22 -8.38 0.14
CA LYS A 53 -10.70 -9.10 1.31
C LYS A 53 -10.35 -10.55 0.99
N SER A 54 -11.23 -11.25 0.27
CA SER A 54 -11.02 -12.66 -0.11
C SER A 54 -9.82 -12.82 -1.04
N LEU A 55 -9.70 -11.97 -2.07
CA LEU A 55 -8.57 -12.03 -3.01
C LEU A 55 -7.23 -11.67 -2.35
N MET A 56 -7.21 -10.64 -1.51
CA MET A 56 -6.02 -10.27 -0.73
C MET A 56 -5.58 -11.38 0.23
N ALA A 57 -6.52 -12.14 0.81
CA ALA A 57 -6.21 -13.29 1.64
C ALA A 57 -5.57 -14.45 0.83
N GLN A 58 -5.98 -14.64 -0.43
CA GLN A 58 -5.35 -15.63 -1.33
C GLN A 58 -3.90 -15.26 -1.64
N GLU A 59 -3.59 -13.98 -1.77
CA GLU A 59 -2.23 -13.43 -1.92
C GLU A 59 -1.46 -13.35 -0.58
N ARG A 60 -1.98 -13.94 0.51
CA ARG A 60 -1.38 -13.95 1.86
C ARG A 60 -1.20 -12.55 2.49
N GLN A 61 -2.02 -11.58 2.07
CA GLN A 61 -1.99 -10.21 2.58
C GLN A 61 -3.37 -9.81 3.12
N PRO A 62 -3.85 -10.39 4.23
CA PRO A 62 -5.20 -10.16 4.72
C PRO A 62 -5.46 -8.69 5.07
N VAL A 63 -6.68 -8.21 4.80
CA VAL A 63 -7.10 -6.83 5.06
C VAL A 63 -8.25 -6.74 6.06
N GLN A 64 -8.32 -5.60 6.74
CA GLN A 64 -9.39 -5.28 7.70
C GLN A 64 -10.42 -4.37 7.04
N VAL A 65 -11.59 -4.93 6.69
CA VAL A 65 -12.66 -4.18 6.00
C VAL A 65 -13.16 -2.99 6.82
N ALA A 66 -13.28 -3.13 8.13
CA ALA A 66 -13.66 -2.00 8.99
C ALA A 66 -12.66 -0.84 8.87
N ARG A 67 -11.34 -1.11 8.83
CA ARG A 67 -10.33 -0.07 8.63
C ARG A 67 -10.38 0.53 7.23
N MET A 68 -10.62 -0.27 6.19
CA MET A 68 -10.83 0.26 4.83
C MET A 68 -11.90 1.38 4.82
N CYS A 69 -13.02 1.17 5.53
CA CYS A 69 -14.11 2.14 5.54
C CYS A 69 -13.76 3.49 6.18
N PHE A 70 -12.96 3.50 7.26
CA PHE A 70 -12.75 4.68 8.12
C PHE A 70 -11.32 5.24 8.09
N ASP A 71 -10.35 4.44 7.67
CA ASP A 71 -8.94 4.80 7.64
C ASP A 71 -8.50 4.89 6.17
N ARG A 72 -8.49 6.14 5.69
CA ARG A 72 -8.17 6.47 4.29
C ARG A 72 -6.76 6.02 3.92
N GLU A 73 -5.79 6.25 4.80
CA GLU A 73 -4.39 5.90 4.54
C GLU A 73 -4.23 4.38 4.42
N TYR A 74 -4.81 3.64 5.37
CA TYR A 74 -4.86 2.18 5.29
C TYR A 74 -5.51 1.68 4.00
N ALA A 75 -6.62 2.30 3.58
CA ALA A 75 -7.31 1.90 2.37
C ALA A 75 -6.44 2.04 1.12
N TYR A 76 -5.80 3.21 0.93
CA TYR A 76 -4.95 3.44 -0.23
C TYR A 76 -3.68 2.59 -0.20
N GLU A 77 -3.08 2.34 0.96
CA GLU A 77 -1.94 1.43 1.09
C GLU A 77 -2.29 0.01 0.60
N ARG A 78 -3.43 -0.53 1.03
CA ARG A 78 -3.87 -1.88 0.62
C ARG A 78 -4.26 -1.92 -0.86
N ILE A 79 -4.90 -0.89 -1.38
CA ILE A 79 -5.22 -0.77 -2.81
C ILE A 79 -3.94 -0.73 -3.66
N ALA A 80 -2.94 0.07 -3.26
CA ALA A 80 -1.66 0.13 -3.96
C ALA A 80 -0.94 -1.22 -3.96
N THR A 81 -0.97 -1.93 -2.82
CA THR A 81 -0.39 -3.27 -2.69
C THR A 81 -1.09 -4.27 -3.62
N ALA A 82 -2.42 -4.27 -3.64
CA ALA A 82 -3.21 -5.11 -4.53
C ALA A 82 -2.98 -4.80 -6.02
N HIS A 83 -2.81 -3.53 -6.37
CA HIS A 83 -2.51 -3.11 -7.73
C HIS A 83 -1.14 -3.61 -8.22
N ALA A 84 -0.17 -3.74 -7.31
CA ALA A 84 1.15 -4.28 -7.62
C ALA A 84 1.20 -5.82 -7.70
N SER A 85 0.12 -6.53 -7.35
CA SER A 85 0.05 -7.99 -7.47
C SER A 85 0.00 -8.45 -8.94
N ALA A 86 0.58 -9.62 -9.20
CA ALA A 86 0.47 -10.33 -10.47
C ALA A 86 -0.94 -10.92 -10.71
N HIS A 87 -1.82 -10.91 -9.71
CA HIS A 87 -3.17 -11.45 -9.79
C HIS A 87 -4.12 -10.49 -10.52
N ASP A 88 -4.42 -10.76 -11.78
CA ASP A 88 -5.21 -9.88 -12.67
C ASP A 88 -6.60 -9.46 -12.11
N PRO A 89 -7.45 -10.38 -11.60
CA PRO A 89 -8.69 -9.98 -10.92
C PRO A 89 -8.51 -9.03 -9.73
N LEU A 90 -7.46 -9.23 -8.92
CA LEU A 90 -7.19 -8.38 -7.76
C LEU A 90 -6.74 -7.00 -8.20
N ARG A 91 -5.86 -6.92 -9.20
CA ARG A 91 -5.38 -5.65 -9.77
C ARG A 91 -6.53 -4.82 -10.35
N ARG A 92 -7.46 -5.45 -11.08
CA ARG A 92 -8.66 -4.78 -11.60
C ARG A 92 -9.56 -4.27 -10.48
N LEU A 93 -9.85 -5.12 -9.49
CA LEU A 93 -10.68 -4.72 -8.34
C LEU A 93 -10.04 -3.59 -7.52
N ALA A 94 -8.72 -3.57 -7.41
CA ALA A 94 -7.99 -2.48 -6.76
C ALA A 94 -8.22 -1.13 -7.47
N LEU A 95 -8.22 -1.11 -8.81
CA LEU A 95 -8.49 0.10 -9.60
C LEU A 95 -9.94 0.58 -9.44
N GLU A 96 -10.91 -0.34 -9.44
CA GLU A 96 -12.32 0.00 -9.19
C GLU A 96 -12.51 0.64 -7.81
N LEU A 97 -11.89 0.04 -6.78
CA LEU A 97 -11.91 0.59 -5.43
C LEU A 97 -11.20 1.96 -5.38
N PHE A 98 -10.03 2.11 -6.01
CA PHE A 98 -9.34 3.40 -6.05
C PHE A 98 -10.26 4.53 -6.57
N GLN A 99 -10.97 4.28 -7.67
CA GLN A 99 -11.90 5.25 -8.25
C GLN A 99 -13.04 5.59 -7.28
N ALA A 100 -13.63 4.58 -6.63
CA ALA A 100 -14.69 4.80 -5.66
C ALA A 100 -14.23 5.64 -4.45
N TYR A 101 -13.04 5.34 -3.91
CA TYR A 101 -12.45 6.13 -2.82
C TYR A 101 -12.13 7.56 -3.26
N HIS A 102 -11.61 7.74 -4.47
CA HIS A 102 -11.27 9.06 -5.00
C HIS A 102 -12.52 9.94 -5.17
N VAL A 103 -13.61 9.40 -5.73
CA VAL A 103 -14.89 10.12 -5.86
C VAL A 103 -15.44 10.52 -4.49
N ARG A 104 -15.43 9.59 -3.51
CA ARG A 104 -15.84 9.89 -2.13
C ARG A 104 -15.02 11.03 -1.53
N ASP A 105 -13.70 11.02 -1.71
CA ASP A 105 -12.81 12.05 -1.19
C ASP A 105 -13.03 13.41 -1.86
N LEU A 106 -13.30 13.43 -3.18
CA LEU A 106 -13.64 14.65 -3.90
C LEU A 106 -14.96 15.26 -3.41
N LEU A 107 -15.99 14.44 -3.22
CA LEU A 107 -17.27 14.88 -2.65
C LEU A 107 -17.10 15.41 -1.22
N ALA A 108 -16.26 14.76 -0.42
CA ALA A 108 -15.91 15.22 0.92
C ALA A 108 -15.26 16.60 0.92
N ALA A 109 -14.31 16.81 0.00
CA ALA A 109 -13.64 18.10 -0.14
C ALA A 109 -14.61 19.20 -0.62
N ALA A 110 -15.52 18.88 -1.56
CA ALA A 110 -16.53 19.81 -2.05
C ALA A 110 -17.49 20.27 -0.93
N VAL A 111 -17.98 19.33 -0.10
CA VAL A 111 -18.83 19.65 1.05
C VAL A 111 -18.08 20.51 2.08
N ALA A 112 -16.79 20.22 2.32
CA ALA A 112 -15.98 21.00 3.23
C ALA A 112 -15.66 22.42 2.73
N ALA A 113 -15.67 22.66 1.41
CA ALA A 113 -15.40 23.95 0.79
C ALA A 113 -16.63 24.85 0.65
N GLY A 114 -17.84 24.29 0.73
CA GLY A 114 -19.11 25.01 0.66
C GLY A 114 -19.67 25.48 2.01
N ASN A 115 -18.91 25.34 3.10
CA ASN A 115 -19.26 25.68 4.48
C ASN A 115 -18.27 26.73 5.01
#